data_AF-A0A1F4X519-F1
#
_entry.id   AF-A0A1F4X519-F1
#
_cell.length_a   1.000
_cell.length_b   1.000
_cell.length_c   1.000
_cell.angle_alpha   90.00
_cell.angle_beta   90.00
_cell.angle_gamma   90.00
#
_symmetry.space_group_name_H-M   'P 1'
#
loop_
_entity.id
_entity.type
_entity.pdbx_description
1 polymer ?
#
loop_
_entity_poly.entity_id
_entity_poly.type
_entity_poly.pdbx_seq_one_letter_code
_entity_poly.pdbx_strand_id
1 'polypeptide(L)'
;MVKIIGSSNFKLGDKVIVKSTLQRMWQRREAKPGKPLKKYKSWEEKPIEERIGLFIGYRTLSNGFIEWEDEVGNIFFPKEYFKAALVVFSEREKPVLVNYSNLELVQ
;
A
#
# COMPACT_ATOMS: atom_id res chain seq x y z
N MET A 1 25.11 7.86 -12.14
CA MET A 1 24.72 6.52 -12.61
C MET A 1 24.03 5.83 -11.43
N VAL A 2 22.70 5.82 -11.39
CA VAL A 2 21.92 5.26 -10.27
C VAL A 2 21.75 3.76 -10.50
N LYS A 3 22.37 2.94 -9.65
CA LYS A 3 22.26 1.48 -9.70
C LYS A 3 20.94 1.10 -9.02
N ILE A 4 19.93 0.76 -9.82
CA ILE A 4 18.72 0.11 -9.30
C ILE A 4 19.09 -1.34 -9.01
N ILE A 5 19.49 -1.62 -7.76
CA ILE A 5 19.81 -2.96 -7.30
C ILE A 5 18.48 -3.65 -7.00
N GLY A 6 18.14 -4.66 -7.79
CA GLY A 6 17.03 -5.56 -7.51
C GLY A 6 17.13 -6.10 -6.09
N SER A 7 16.02 -6.02 -5.35
CA SER A 7 15.87 -6.61 -4.02
C SER A 7 16.96 -6.24 -3.00
N SER A 8 17.20 -4.94 -2.77
CA SER A 8 17.87 -4.50 -1.54
C SER A 8 16.98 -4.88 -0.35
N ASN A 9 17.40 -5.84 0.48
CA ASN A 9 16.77 -6.10 1.77
C ASN A 9 16.97 -4.85 2.65
N PHE A 10 15.98 -3.96 2.69
CA PHE A 10 16.02 -2.80 3.59
C PHE A 10 16.13 -3.29 5.03
N LYS A 11 17.04 -2.68 5.78
CA LYS A 11 17.24 -2.91 7.21
C LYS A 11 16.54 -1.82 7.99
N LEU A 12 16.11 -2.18 9.20
CA LEU A 12 15.54 -1.22 10.14
C LEU A 12 16.50 -0.04 10.35
N GLY A 13 16.01 1.17 10.16
CA GLY A 13 16.79 2.41 10.27
C GLY A 13 17.39 2.91 8.95
N ASP A 14 17.28 2.17 7.86
CA ASP A 14 17.74 2.65 6.55
C ASP A 14 16.99 3.92 6.14
N LYS A 15 17.74 4.91 5.62
CA LYS A 15 17.17 6.10 5.02
C LYS A 15 16.70 5.77 3.61
N VAL A 16 15.44 6.09 3.33
CA VAL A 16 14.78 5.81 2.05
C VAL A 16 14.14 7.06 1.48
N ILE A 17 14.21 7.20 0.17
CA ILE A 17 13.50 8.24 -0.59
C ILE A 17 12.08 7.73 -0.85
N VAL A 18 11.09 8.57 -0.54
CA VAL A 18 9.67 8.26 -0.74
C VAL A 18 9.04 9.32 -1.64
N LYS A 19 8.45 8.87 -2.74
CA LYS A 19 7.76 9.71 -3.74
C LYS A 19 6.24 9.49 -3.77
N SER A 20 5.75 8.42 -3.15
CA SER A 20 4.33 8.12 -3.02
C SER A 20 4.05 7.35 -1.73
N THR A 21 2.80 7.40 -1.28
CA THR A 21 2.30 6.62 -0.14
C THR A 21 1.11 5.77 -0.57
N LEU A 22 0.82 4.71 0.17
CA LEU A 22 -0.34 3.87 -0.05
C LEU A 22 -1.51 4.37 0.78
N GLN A 23 -2.62 4.67 0.10
CA GLN A 23 -3.87 5.03 0.74
C GLN A 23 -4.94 3.97 0.40
N ARG A 24 -5.69 3.55 1.41
CA ARG A 24 -6.78 2.59 1.20
C ARG A 24 -8.05 3.33 0.79
N MET A 25 -8.53 3.03 -0.41
CA MET A 25 -9.67 3.71 -1.05
C MET A 25 -10.81 2.73 -1.30
N TRP A 26 -12.03 3.26 -1.27
CA TRP A 26 -13.21 2.52 -1.72
C TRP A 26 -13.40 2.75 -3.21
N GLN A 27 -13.55 1.66 -3.94
CA GLN A 27 -13.80 1.67 -5.37
C GLN A 27 -15.10 0.92 -5.67
N ARG A 28 -15.75 1.25 -6.79
CA ARG A 28 -16.93 0.53 -7.30
C ARG A 28 -16.55 -0.05 -8.65
N ARG A 29 -16.75 -1.36 -8.84
CA ARG A 29 -16.46 -2.03 -10.11
C ARG A 29 -17.58 -3.00 -10.43
N GLU A 30 -17.97 -3.05 -11.70
CA GLU A 30 -18.85 -4.09 -12.20
C GLU A 30 -18.11 -5.44 -12.11
N ALA A 31 -18.74 -6.44 -11.50
CA ALA A 31 -18.12 -7.77 -11.43
C ALA A 31 -17.93 -8.38 -12.83
N LYS A 32 -18.85 -8.06 -13.76
CA LYS A 32 -18.87 -8.38 -15.20
C LYS A 32 -19.74 -7.32 -15.90
N PRO A 33 -19.61 -7.10 -17.22
CA PRO A 33 -20.51 -6.22 -17.96
C PRO A 33 -21.99 -6.56 -17.67
N GLY A 34 -22.77 -5.57 -17.25
CA GLY A 34 -24.20 -5.74 -16.95
C GLY A 34 -24.51 -6.40 -15.59
N LYS A 35 -23.53 -6.52 -14.68
CA LYS A 35 -23.75 -6.97 -13.29
C LYS A 35 -23.76 -5.79 -12.29
N PRO A 36 -24.38 -5.94 -11.12
CA PRO A 36 -24.36 -4.91 -10.08
C PRO A 36 -22.94 -4.49 -9.69
N LEU A 37 -22.78 -3.20 -9.38
CA LEU A 37 -21.52 -2.64 -8.89
C LEU A 37 -21.19 -3.23 -7.52
N LYS A 38 -20.08 -3.96 -7.42
CA LYS A 38 -19.53 -4.40 -6.12
C LYS A 38 -18.61 -3.31 -5.58
N LYS A 39 -18.73 -3.02 -4.28
CA LYS A 39 -17.79 -2.13 -3.57
C LYS A 39 -16.55 -2.96 -3.21
N TYR A 40 -15.37 -2.42 -3.47
CA TYR A 40 -14.11 -3.06 -3.12
C TYR A 40 -13.15 -2.06 -2.49
N LYS A 41 -12.23 -2.54 -1.67
CA LYS A 41 -11.15 -1.73 -1.12
C LYS A 41 -9.84 -2.10 -1.80
N SER A 42 -9.19 -1.08 -2.32
CA SER A 42 -7.87 -1.15 -2.92
C SER A 42 -6.91 -0.28 -2.15
N TRP A 43 -5.63 -0.63 -2.21
CA TRP A 43 -4.56 0.32 -1.94
C TRP A 43 -4.20 1.02 -3.25
N GLU A 44 -4.23 2.34 -3.22
CA GLU A 44 -3.79 3.19 -4.33
C GLU A 44 -2.54 3.95 -3.93
N GLU A 45 -1.66 4.18 -4.91
CA GLU A 45 -0.53 5.06 -4.73
C GLU A 45 -0.97 6.52 -4.83
N LYS A 46 -0.65 7.27 -3.78
CA LYS A 46 -0.83 8.71 -3.72
C LYS A 46 0.54 9.38 -3.80
N PRO A 47 0.84 10.10 -4.91
CA PRO A 47 2.06 10.88 -5.01
C PRO A 47 2.19 11.89 -3.87
N ILE A 48 3.42 12.11 -3.41
CA ILE A 48 3.77 13.13 -2.44
C ILE A 48 4.98 13.92 -2.94
N GLU A 49 5.26 15.07 -2.34
CA GLU A 49 6.57 15.69 -2.48
C GLU A 49 7.63 14.71 -1.96
N GLU A 50 8.74 14.60 -2.68
CA GLU A 50 9.81 13.68 -2.33
C GLU A 50 10.34 13.97 -0.92
N ARG A 51 10.33 12.95 -0.06
CA ARG A 51 10.79 13.05 1.32
C ARG A 51 11.72 11.90 1.66
N ILE A 52 12.73 12.18 2.48
CA ILE A 52 13.56 11.16 3.09
C ILE A 52 12.88 10.69 4.38
N GLY A 53 12.67 9.39 4.51
CA GLY A 53 12.15 8.76 5.73
C GLY A 53 13.06 7.63 6.21
N LEU A 54 12.74 7.11 7.39
CA LEU A 54 13.38 5.94 7.97
C LEU A 54 12.50 4.71 7.74
N PHE A 55 13.10 3.67 7.16
CA PHE A 55 12.46 2.37 7.03
C PHE A 55 12.37 1.68 8.39
N ILE A 56 11.16 1.29 8.79
CA ILE A 56 10.89 0.69 10.11
C ILE A 56 10.23 -0.69 10.04
N GLY A 57 10.16 -1.29 8.85
CA GLY A 57 9.70 -2.67 8.67
C GLY A 57 8.68 -2.84 7.57
N TYR A 58 8.01 -3.99 7.59
CA TYR A 58 7.05 -4.39 6.57
C TYR A 58 5.69 -4.70 7.19
N ARG A 59 4.64 -4.52 6.39
CA ARG A 59 3.30 -5.01 6.72
C ARG A 59 2.69 -5.71 5.51
N THR A 60 2.07 -6.86 5.76
CA THR A 60 1.24 -7.53 4.77
C THR A 60 -0.13 -6.84 4.73
N LEU A 61 -0.50 -6.36 3.55
CA LEU A 61 -1.77 -5.69 3.28
C LEU A 61 -2.67 -6.58 2.42
N SER A 62 -3.98 -6.42 2.57
CA SER A 62 -4.99 -7.18 1.84
C SER A 62 -5.94 -6.27 1.05
N ASN A 63 -6.18 -6.61 -0.21
CA ASN A 63 -7.24 -6.03 -1.06
C ASN A 63 -8.41 -6.99 -1.18
N GLY A 64 -9.64 -6.49 -1.34
CA GLY A 64 -10.83 -7.36 -1.32
C GLY A 64 -12.14 -6.65 -1.64
N PHE A 65 -13.20 -7.44 -1.79
CA PHE A 65 -14.54 -6.98 -2.15
C PHE A 65 -15.47 -7.09 -0.94
N ILE A 66 -16.49 -6.24 -0.88
CA ILE A 66 -17.61 -6.40 0.04
C ILE A 66 -18.80 -6.88 -0.75
N GLU A 67 -19.34 -8.02 -0.32
CA GLU A 67 -20.57 -8.57 -0.86
C GLU A 67 -21.73 -8.16 0.05
N TRP A 68 -22.75 -7.58 -0.56
CA TRP A 68 -24.01 -7.24 0.08
C TRP A 68 -25.01 -8.29 -0.41
N GLU A 69 -25.03 -9.47 0.20
CA GLU A 69 -26.12 -10.42 -0.04
C GLU A 69 -26.82 -10.70 1.29
N ASP A 70 -28.15 -10.61 1.23
CA ASP A 70 -29.11 -10.87 2.30
C ASP A 70 -28.80 -12.22 2.94
N GLU A 71 -28.51 -12.20 4.24
CA GLU A 71 -28.55 -13.30 5.25
C GLU A 71 -27.37 -13.23 6.24
N VAL A 72 -26.20 -12.73 5.84
CA VAL A 72 -24.99 -12.76 6.71
C VAL A 72 -24.36 -11.38 6.98
N GLY A 73 -24.94 -10.31 6.42
CA GLY A 73 -24.43 -8.96 6.59
C GLY A 73 -23.14 -8.68 5.79
N ASN A 74 -22.52 -7.54 6.04
CA ASN A 74 -21.40 -7.04 5.24
C ASN A 74 -20.09 -7.77 5.55
N ILE A 75 -19.73 -8.77 4.74
CA ILE A 75 -18.45 -9.48 4.87
C ILE A 75 -17.44 -8.95 3.84
N PHE A 76 -16.21 -8.71 4.29
CA PHE A 76 -15.07 -8.35 3.44
C PHE A 76 -14.25 -9.60 3.10
N PHE A 77 -14.13 -9.91 1.81
CA PHE A 77 -13.35 -11.04 1.32
C PHE A 77 -12.06 -10.57 0.63
N PRO A 78 -10.88 -10.84 1.21
CA PRO A 78 -9.61 -10.49 0.59
C PRO A 78 -9.37 -11.37 -0.65
N LYS A 79 -8.98 -10.76 -1.76
CA LYS A 79 -8.58 -11.46 -3.00
C LYS A 79 -7.07 -11.55 -3.17
N GLU A 80 -6.34 -10.54 -2.71
CA GLU A 80 -4.90 -10.43 -2.92
C GLU A 80 -4.22 -9.90 -1.66
N TYR A 81 -3.00 -10.38 -1.41
CA TYR A 81 -2.12 -9.90 -0.36
C TYR A 81 -0.79 -9.46 -0.95
N PHE A 82 -0.24 -8.38 -0.43
CA PHE A 82 1.09 -7.90 -0.83
C PHE A 82 1.82 -7.26 0.35
N LYS A 83 3.15 -7.17 0.26
CA LYS A 83 3.99 -6.53 1.28
C LYS A 83 4.14 -5.04 0.96
N ALA A 84 3.86 -4.20 1.95
CA ALA A 84 4.17 -2.78 1.92
C ALA A 84 5.27 -2.46 2.93
N ALA A 85 6.07 -1.45 2.63
CA ALA A 85 7.04 -0.91 3.57
C ALA A 85 6.36 0.07 4.54
N LEU A 86 6.87 0.11 5.77
CA LEU A 86 6.52 1.10 6.77
C LEU A 86 7.66 2.11 6.87
N VAL A 87 7.33 3.38 6.68
CA VAL A 87 8.31 4.48 6.72
C VAL A 87 7.81 5.55 7.67
N VAL A 88 8.70 6.12 8.47
CA VAL A 88 8.43 7.31 9.28
C VAL A 88 9.29 8.47 8.77
N PHE A 89 8.69 9.64 8.61
CA PHE A 89 9.44 10.84 8.21
C PHE A 89 10.00 11.61 9.41
N SER A 90 9.41 11.42 10.59
CA SER A 90 9.88 11.97 11.86
C SER A 90 9.31 11.17 13.03
N GLU A 91 9.89 11.31 14.23
CA GLU A 91 9.42 10.64 15.45
C GLU A 91 8.00 11.05 15.88
N ARG A 92 7.51 12.19 15.38
CA ARG A 92 6.18 12.73 15.71
C ARG A 92 5.11 12.30 14.71
N GLU A 93 5.52 11.84 13.52
CA GLU A 93 4.61 11.40 12.48
C GLU A 93 4.27 9.92 12.63
N LYS A 94 3.03 9.54 12.31
CA LYS A 94 2.65 8.14 12.24
C LYS A 94 3.35 7.48 11.05
N PRO A 95 3.69 6.18 11.15
CA PRO A 95 4.19 5.43 10.01
C PRO A 95 3.24 5.51 8.82
N VAL A 96 3.80 5.75 7.64
CA VAL A 96 3.09 5.66 6.37
C VAL A 96 3.41 4.33 5.69
N LEU A 97 2.44 3.83 4.93
CA LEU A 97 2.63 2.67 4.08
C LEU A 97 3.14 3.13 2.74
N VAL A 98 4.14 2.44 2.20
CA VAL A 98 4.73 2.72 0.89
C VAL A 98 4.81 1.43 0.09
N ASN A 99 4.63 1.51 -1.22
CA ASN A 99 4.87 0.36 -2.08
C ASN A 99 6.35 0.01 -2.05
N TYR A 100 6.66 -1.24 -1.67
CA TYR A 100 8.03 -1.71 -1.53
C TYR A 100 8.85 -1.55 -2.81
N SER A 101 8.21 -1.75 -3.98
CA SER A 101 8.88 -1.64 -5.27
C SER A 101 9.37 -0.23 -5.61
N ASN A 102 8.87 0.79 -4.89
CA ASN A 102 9.13 2.19 -5.18
C ASN A 102 10.05 2.85 -4.16
N LEU A 103 10.60 2.09 -3.20
CA LEU A 103 11.58 2.61 -2.27
C LEU A 103 12.97 2.64 -2.90
N GLU A 104 13.65 3.76 -2.71
CA GLU A 104 15.05 3.94 -3.11
C GLU A 104 15.89 4.19 -1.85
N LEU A 105 17.02 3.48 -1.69
CA LEU A 105 17.95 3.74 -0.60
C LEU A 105 18.69 5.06 -0.84
N VAL A 106 18.85 5.85 0.22
CA VAL A 106 19.80 6.97 0.22
C VAL A 106 21.20 6.39 0.37
N GLN A 107 22.05 6.59 -0.65
CA GLN A 107 23.45 6.17 -0.65
C GLN A 107 24.34 7.08 0.20
#